data_AF-A5UJ47-F1
#
_entry.id   AF-A5UJ47-F1
#
_cell.length_a   1.000
_cell.length_b   1.000
_cell.length_c   1.000
_cell.angle_alpha   90.00
_cell.angle_beta   90.00
_cell.angle_gamma   90.00
#
_symmetry.space_group_name_H-M   'P 1'
#
loop_
_entity.id
_entity.type
_entity.pdbx_description
1 polymer ?
#
loop_
_entity_poly.entity_id
_entity_poly.type
_entity_poly.pdbx_seq_one_letter_code
_entity_poly.pdbx_strand_id
1 'polypeptide(L)'
;MELNPKDKNAIYFKAEAYFALKNYKKALTACDDYLRITSVNVFDSNVYSLKTKILMISDNFEEALAVIDEGLKIHPDDDSIYATKAMILLRHINMMKVLNVSIKL
;
A
#
# COMPACT_ATOMS: atom_id res chain seq x y z
N MET A 1 23.66 6.63 15.95
CA MET A 1 22.62 7.53 15.42
C MET A 1 21.29 6.97 15.89
N GLU A 2 20.71 7.53 16.95
CA GLU A 2 19.40 7.08 17.46
C GLU A 2 18.32 7.63 16.54
N LEU A 3 17.56 6.74 15.90
CA LEU A 3 16.38 7.13 15.15
C LEU A 3 15.30 7.50 16.17
N ASN A 4 14.84 8.75 16.11
CA ASN A 4 13.70 9.18 16.93
C ASN A 4 12.50 8.29 16.59
N PRO A 5 11.93 7.52 17.53
CA PRO A 5 10.85 6.57 17.25
C PRO A 5 9.54 7.25 16.78
N LYS A 6 9.48 8.59 16.76
CA LYS A 6 8.38 9.39 16.18
C LYS A 6 8.75 10.08 14.85
N ASP A 7 9.93 9.82 14.29
CA ASP A 7 10.28 10.33 12.97
C ASP A 7 9.60 9.46 11.90
N LYS A 8 8.65 10.06 11.17
CA LYS A 8 7.94 9.39 10.09
C LYS A 8 8.91 8.80 9.05
N ASN A 9 10.01 9.49 8.73
CA ASN A 9 10.99 8.98 7.76
C ASN A 9 11.65 7.69 8.26
N ALA A 10 11.99 7.64 9.56
CA ALA A 10 12.53 6.43 10.18
C ALA A 10 11.53 5.25 10.14
N ILE A 11 10.24 5.53 10.35
CA ILE A 11 9.18 4.51 10.25
C ILE A 11 9.01 4.03 8.81
N TYR A 12 9.08 4.94 7.83
CA TYR A 12 9.02 4.59 6.41
C TYR A 12 10.19 3.67 6.01
N PHE A 13 11.44 4.04 6.36
CA PHE A 13 12.59 3.18 6.07
C PHE A 13 12.52 1.83 6.77
N LYS A 14 11.92 1.77 7.97
CA LYS A 14 11.63 0.51 8.65
C LYS A 14 10.61 -0.33 7.88
N ALA A 15 9.57 0.29 7.31
CA ALA A 15 8.60 -0.40 6.45
C ALA A 15 9.28 -0.95 5.19
N GLU A 16 10.11 -0.15 4.52
CA GLU A 16 10.88 -0.59 3.34
C GLU A 16 11.85 -1.72 3.66
N ALA A 17 12.55 -1.64 4.80
CA ALA A 17 13.45 -2.71 5.24
C ALA A 17 12.69 -4.02 5.47
N TYR A 18 11.54 -3.97 6.14
CA TYR A 18 10.69 -5.17 6.29
C TYR A 18 10.15 -5.68 4.97
N PHE A 19 9.79 -4.78 4.05
CA PHE A 19 9.35 -5.15 2.71
C PHE A 19 10.45 -5.87 1.94
N ALA A 20 11.67 -5.35 1.95
CA ALA A 20 12.84 -5.96 1.30
C ALA A 20 13.18 -7.33 1.90
N LEU A 21 12.99 -7.50 3.21
CA LEU A 21 13.10 -8.79 3.91
C LEU A 21 11.90 -9.72 3.71
N LYS A 22 10.94 -9.34 2.84
CA LYS A 22 9.68 -10.07 2.58
C LYS A 22 8.82 -10.30 3.82
N ASN A 23 9.04 -9.52 4.88
CA ASN A 23 8.21 -9.55 6.09
C ASN A 23 7.02 -8.60 5.91
N TYR A 24 6.10 -8.98 5.02
CA TYR A 24 4.99 -8.13 4.58
C TYR A 24 4.07 -7.70 5.72
N LYS A 25 3.85 -8.57 6.72
CA LYS A 25 3.05 -8.22 7.91
C LYS A 25 3.66 -7.07 8.69
N LYS A 26 4.97 -7.14 9.00
CA LYS A 26 5.65 -6.05 9.73
C LYS A 26 5.79 -4.79 8.88
N ALA A 27 5.98 -4.94 7.56
CA ALA A 27 6.00 -3.82 6.64
C ALA A 27 4.67 -3.07 6.61
N LEU A 28 3.54 -3.80 6.57
CA LEU A 28 2.20 -3.24 6.60
C LEU A 28 1.95 -2.47 7.91
N THR A 29 2.28 -3.08 9.06
CA THR A 29 2.15 -2.41 10.37
C THR A 29 2.98 -1.13 10.43
N ALA A 30 4.19 -1.12 9.88
CA ALA A 30 5.01 0.09 9.83
C ALA A 30 4.40 1.18 8.92
N CYS A 31 3.77 0.81 7.80
CA CYS A 31 3.02 1.76 6.97
C CYS A 31 1.81 2.34 7.74
N ASP A 32 1.09 1.53 8.51
CA ASP A 32 -0.04 1.99 9.33
C ASP A 32 0.43 2.93 10.44
N ASP A 33 1.57 2.62 11.08
CA ASP A 33 2.17 3.47 12.09
C ASP A 33 2.61 4.82 11.49
N TYR A 34 3.21 4.81 10.29
CA TYR A 34 3.57 6.03 9.57
C TYR A 34 2.35 6.92 9.33
N LEU A 35 1.27 6.33 8.79
CA LEU A 35 0.03 7.05 8.49
C LEU A 35 -0.66 7.57 9.76
N ARG A 36 -0.56 6.84 10.89
CA ARG A 36 -1.14 7.26 12.18
C ARG A 36 -0.46 8.49 12.77
N ILE A 37 0.86 8.62 12.61
CA ILE A 37 1.61 9.77 13.15
C ILE A 37 1.70 10.93 12.17
N THR A 38 1.35 10.70 10.90
CA THR A 38 1.24 11.73 9.87
C THR A 38 -0.16 12.34 9.93
N SER A 39 -0.29 13.64 9.64
CA SER A 39 -1.60 14.29 9.60
C SER A 39 -2.52 13.61 8.58
N VAL A 40 -3.77 13.36 8.96
CA VAL A 40 -4.77 12.61 8.16
C VAL A 40 -5.03 13.21 6.76
N ASN A 41 -4.72 14.49 6.57
CA ASN A 41 -4.90 15.22 5.31
C ASN A 41 -3.60 15.36 4.49
N VAL A 42 -2.56 14.60 4.82
CA VAL A 42 -1.31 14.59 4.06
C VAL A 42 -1.18 13.25 3.35
N PHE A 43 -1.23 13.31 2.02
CA PHE A 43 -0.87 12.18 1.19
C PHE A 43 0.64 12.16 1.01
N ASP A 44 1.23 11.01 1.31
CA ASP A 44 2.63 10.74 1.04
C ASP A 44 2.71 9.57 0.06
N SER A 45 2.96 9.88 -1.20
CA SER A 45 2.92 8.90 -2.29
C SER A 45 3.80 7.68 -2.02
N ASN A 46 4.90 7.84 -1.30
CA ASN A 46 5.83 6.77 -0.99
C ASN A 46 5.20 5.72 -0.06
N VAL A 47 4.57 6.14 1.05
CA VAL A 47 3.98 5.19 2.01
C VAL A 47 2.71 4.55 1.45
N TYR A 48 1.89 5.32 0.72
CA TYR A 48 0.68 4.78 0.09
C TYR A 48 1.04 3.74 -0.96
N SER A 49 2.02 4.04 -1.83
CA SER A 49 2.52 3.09 -2.83
C SER A 49 3.08 1.82 -2.19
N LEU A 50 3.88 1.95 -1.13
CA LEU A 50 4.44 0.80 -0.42
C LEU A 50 3.34 -0.06 0.23
N LYS A 51 2.40 0.56 0.94
CA LYS A 51 1.26 -0.12 1.58
C LYS A 51 0.42 -0.86 0.55
N THR A 52 0.03 -0.20 -0.53
CA THR A 52 -0.75 -0.80 -1.62
C THR A 52 0.00 -1.97 -2.27
N LYS A 53 1.31 -1.83 -2.52
CA LYS A 53 2.13 -2.92 -3.06
C LYS A 53 2.16 -4.14 -2.13
N ILE A 54 2.29 -3.93 -0.82
CA ILE A 54 2.25 -5.00 0.19
C ILE A 54 0.91 -5.73 0.16
N LEU A 55 -0.19 -4.98 0.12
CA LEU A 55 -1.55 -5.54 0.07
C LEU A 55 -1.77 -6.36 -1.20
N MET A 56 -1.35 -5.86 -2.36
CA MET A 56 -1.46 -6.59 -3.62
C MET A 56 -0.54 -7.84 -3.68
N ILE A 57 0.57 -7.89 -2.95
CA ILE A 57 1.39 -9.11 -2.84
C ILE A 57 0.74 -10.13 -1.90
N SER A 58 -0.03 -9.64 -0.92
CA SER A 58 -0.78 -10.47 0.02
C SER A 58 -2.18 -10.84 -0.50
N ASP A 59 -2.44 -10.59 -1.80
CA ASP A 59 -3.74 -10.76 -2.48
C ASP A 59 -4.94 -10.02 -1.83
N ASN A 60 -4.67 -8.99 -1.02
CA ASN A 60 -5.69 -8.14 -0.39
C ASN A 60 -6.03 -6.95 -1.30
N PHE A 61 -6.64 -7.22 -2.45
CA PHE A 61 -6.90 -6.20 -3.48
C PHE A 61 -7.95 -5.17 -3.07
N GLU A 62 -8.98 -5.58 -2.34
CA GLU A 62 -10.06 -4.70 -1.87
C GLU A 62 -9.53 -3.65 -0.90
N GLU A 63 -8.68 -4.05 0.04
CA GLU A 63 -8.02 -3.13 0.97
C GLU A 63 -7.03 -2.21 0.23
N ALA A 64 -6.31 -2.74 -0.77
CA ALA A 64 -5.41 -1.94 -1.60
C ALA A 64 -6.17 -0.83 -2.36
N LEU A 65 -7.36 -1.14 -2.88
CA LEU A 65 -8.24 -0.15 -3.52
C LEU A 65 -8.72 0.90 -2.51
N ALA A 66 -9.16 0.48 -1.32
CA ALA A 66 -9.60 1.41 -0.28
C ALA A 66 -8.50 2.41 0.12
N VAL A 67 -7.25 1.95 0.26
CA VAL A 67 -6.09 2.83 0.57
C VAL A 67 -5.87 3.88 -0.53
N ILE A 68 -5.96 3.48 -1.80
CA ILE A 68 -5.78 4.40 -2.92
C ILE A 68 -6.98 5.36 -3.08
N ASP A 69 -8.19 4.89 -2.79
CA ASP A 69 -9.38 5.75 -2.80
C ASP A 69 -9.32 6.83 -1.70
N GLU A 70 -8.77 6.53 -0.52
CA GLU A 70 -8.46 7.57 0.48
C GLU A 70 -7.41 8.56 -0.04
N GLY A 71 -6.38 8.10 -0.75
CA GLY A 71 -5.40 8.98 -1.40
C GLY A 71 -6.04 9.93 -2.41
N LEU A 72 -6.96 9.44 -3.24
CA LEU A 72 -7.71 10.25 -4.21
C LEU A 72 -8.65 11.27 -3.55
N LYS A 73 -9.15 11.00 -2.34
CA LYS A 73 -9.93 12.00 -1.59
C LYS A 73 -9.07 13.20 -1.16
N ILE A 74 -7.78 12.96 -0.90
CA ILE A 74 -6.83 14.00 -0.47
C ILE A 74 -6.27 14.74 -1.69
N HIS A 75 -5.87 14.03 -2.75
CA HIS A 75 -5.43 14.60 -4.03
C HIS A 75 -6.22 14.02 -5.20
N PRO A 76 -7.38 14.60 -5.54
CA PRO A 76 -8.23 14.10 -6.61
C PRO A 76 -7.61 14.25 -8.00
N ASP A 77 -6.61 15.12 -8.17
CA ASP A 77 -6.00 15.42 -9.47
C ASP A 77 -4.59 14.81 -9.64
N ASP A 78 -4.18 13.87 -8.76
CA ASP A 78 -2.86 13.23 -8.85
C ASP A 78 -2.91 11.98 -9.75
N ASP A 79 -2.43 12.16 -10.99
CA ASP A 79 -2.32 11.11 -12.01
C ASP A 79 -1.57 9.85 -11.55
N SER A 80 -0.59 10.00 -10.64
CA SER A 80 0.17 8.85 -10.13
C SER A 80 -0.69 7.91 -9.28
N ILE A 81 -1.69 8.46 -8.59
CA ILE A 81 -2.65 7.70 -7.79
C ILE A 81 -3.60 6.92 -8.71
N TYR A 82 -4.07 7.55 -9.80
CA TYR A 82 -4.86 6.86 -10.82
C TYR A 82 -4.11 5.72 -11.50
N ALA A 83 -2.84 5.93 -11.85
CA ALA A 83 -1.99 4.87 -12.41
C ALA A 83 -1.87 3.68 -11.43
N THR A 84 -1.71 3.97 -10.14
CA THR A 84 -1.68 2.94 -9.10
C THR A 84 -3.02 2.20 -8.97
N LYS A 85 -4.14 2.93 -8.98
CA LYS A 85 -5.49 2.34 -8.97
C LYS A 85 -5.70 1.37 -10.14
N ALA A 86 -5.31 1.79 -11.35
CA ALA A 86 -5.40 0.95 -12.54
C ALA A 86 -4.58 -0.34 -12.41
N MET A 87 -3.36 -0.27 -11.85
CA MET A 87 -2.54 -1.46 -11.60
C MET A 87 -3.20 -2.45 -10.62
N ILE A 88 -3.85 -1.96 -9.57
CA ILE A 88 -4.59 -2.81 -8.62
C ILE A 88 -5.73 -3.53 -9.32
N LEU A 89 -6.56 -2.79 -10.07
CA LEU A 89 -7.71 -3.34 -10.78
C LEU A 89 -7.30 -4.39 -11.80
N LEU A 90 -6.24 -4.14 -12.58
CA LEU A 90 -5.71 -5.10 -13.55
C LEU A 90 -5.27 -6.40 -12.88
N ARG A 91 -4.55 -6.31 -11.75
CA ARG A 91 -4.12 -7.51 -11.03
C ARG A 91 -5.28 -8.26 -10.38
N HIS A 92 -6.25 -7.56 -9.80
CA HIS A 92 -7.46 -8.16 -9.21
C HIS A 92 -8.29 -8.91 -10.25
N ILE A 93 -8.54 -8.29 -11.41
CA ILE A 93 -9.25 -8.93 -12.53
C ILE A 93 -8.50 -10.18 -13.01
N ASN A 94 -7.17 -10.09 -13.15
CA ASN A 94 -6.37 -11.23 -13.57
C ASN A 94 -6.41 -12.37 -12.54
N MET A 95 -6.35 -12.06 -11.24
CA MET A 95 -6.47 -13.07 -10.19
C MET A 95 -7.84 -13.77 -10.22
N MET A 96 -8.93 -13.00 -10.34
CA MET A 96 -10.28 -13.56 -10.46
C MET A 96 -10.43 -14.47 -11.69
N LYS A 97 -9.83 -14.10 -12.82
CA LYS A 97 -9.82 -14.95 -14.03
C LYS A 97 -9.09 -16.28 -13.79
N VAL A 98 -7.91 -16.25 -13.17
CA VAL A 98 -7.14 -17.46 -12.84
C VAL A 98 -7.95 -18.37 -11.91
N LEU A 99 -8.54 -17.82 -10.85
CA LEU A 99 -9.34 -18.59 -9.89
C LEU A 99 -10.58 -19.23 -10.56
N ASN A 100 -11.27 -18.49 -11.43
CA ASN A 100 -12.42 -19.02 -12.18
C ASN A 100 -12.04 -20.15 -13.15
N VAL A 101 -10.82 -20.17 -13.68
CA VAL A 101 -10.32 -21.28 -14.49
C VAL A 101 -9.99 -22.48 -13.61
N SER A 102 -9.34 -22.26 -12.46
CA SER A 102 -8.96 -23.33 -11.52
C SER A 102 -10.16 -24.06 -10.89
N ILE A 103 -11.31 -23.40 -10.72
CA ILE A 103 -12.53 -24.00 -10.16
C ILE A 103 -13.30 -24.85 -11.20
N LYS A 104 -13.02 -24.67 -12.51
CA LYS A 104 -13.70 -25.38 -13.60
C LYS A 104 -13.01 -26.68 -14.05
N LEU A 105 -11.87 -27.03 -13.44
CA LEU A 105 -11.12 -28.28 -13.67
C LEU A 105 -11.33 -29.24 -12.50
#